data_AF-A0A6J6MFD6-F1
#
_entry.id   AF-A0A6J6MFD6-F1
#
_cell.length_a   1.000
_cell.length_b   1.000
_cell.length_c   1.000
_cell.angle_alpha   90.00
_cell.angle_beta   90.00
_cell.angle_gamma   90.00
#
_symmetry.space_group_name_H-M   'P 1'
#
loop_
_entity.id
_entity.type
_entity.pdbx_description
1 polymer ?
#
loop_
_entity_poly.entity_id
_entity_poly.type
_entity_poly.pdbx_seq_one_letter_code
_entity_poly.pdbx_strand_id
1 'polypeptide(L)' 'MKIWGGKDVPSQLPFHASSLYSRNVVNLLLLMTKTENADGKTIGTIAPDFADEIIDSAALTHEGAKRTPQLNGGKK' A
#
# COMPACT_ATOMS: atom_id res chain seq x y z
N MET A 1 3.05 -6.69 -41.09
CA MET A 1 3.52 -6.62 -39.68
C MET A 1 2.31 -6.29 -38.80
N LYS A 2 2.08 -7.02 -37.71
CA LYS A 2 0.95 -6.78 -36.80
C LYS A 2 1.50 -6.25 -35.47
N ILE A 3 1.09 -5.05 -35.08
CA ILE A 3 1.46 -4.44 -33.79
C ILE A 3 0.40 -4.87 -32.76
N TRP A 4 0.84 -5.36 -31.60
CA TRP A 4 -0.05 -5.70 -30.49
C TRP A 4 -0.05 -4.59 -29.44
N GLY A 5 -1.21 -3.97 -29.22
CA GLY A 5 -1.41 -2.85 -28.29
C GLY A 5 -2.36 -3.20 -27.14
N GLY A 6 -2.09 -4.29 -26.42
CA GLY A 6 -2.94 -4.76 -25.33
C GLY A 6 -3.04 -3.73 -24.20
N LYS A 7 -4.22 -3.15 -24.02
CA LYS A 7 -4.54 -2.32 -22.84
C LYS A 7 -4.92 -3.25 -21.68
N ASP A 8 -4.38 -2.96 -20.50
CA ASP A 8 -4.71 -3.67 -19.25
C ASP A 8 -4.52 -5.20 -19.36
N VAL A 9 -3.36 -5.59 -19.88
CA VAL A 9 -2.98 -7.01 -20.08
C VAL A 9 -3.12 -7.86 -18.81
N PRO A 10 -2.78 -7.37 -17.60
CA PRO A 10 -2.96 -8.16 -16.38
C PRO A 10 -4.41 -8.56 -16.11
N SER A 11 -5.40 -7.73 -16.48
CA SER A 11 -6.82 -8.07 -16.29
C SER A 11 -7.30 -9.15 -17.26
N GLN A 12 -6.52 -9.50 -18.27
CA GLN A 12 -6.76 -10.66 -19.15
C GLN A 12 -6.45 -12.00 -18.44
N LEU A 13 -5.75 -11.97 -17.29
CA LEU A 13 -5.52 -13.10 -16.39
C LEU A 13 -5.98 -12.75 -14.96
N PRO A 14 -7.28 -12.47 -14.77
CA PRO A 14 -7.77 -11.78 -13.57
C PRO A 14 -7.55 -12.57 -12.28
N PHE A 15 -7.62 -13.91 -12.34
CA PHE A 15 -7.39 -14.78 -11.18
C PHE A 15 -5.97 -14.63 -10.62
N HIS A 16 -4.95 -14.75 -11.47
CA HIS A 16 -3.55 -14.66 -11.06
C HIS A 16 -3.16 -13.23 -10.71
N ALA A 17 -3.59 -12.25 -11.52
CA ALA A 17 -3.32 -10.83 -11.26
C ALA A 17 -3.93 -10.38 -9.93
N SER A 18 -5.18 -10.75 -9.62
CA SER A 18 -5.83 -10.41 -8.36
C SER A 18 -5.15 -11.07 -7.16
N SER A 19 -4.77 -12.36 -7.28
CA SER A 19 -4.06 -13.07 -6.21
C SER A 19 -2.71 -12.40 -5.88
N LEU A 20 -1.94 -12.03 -6.89
CA LEU A 20 -0.67 -11.31 -6.71
C LEU A 20 -0.89 -9.91 -6.13
N TYR A 21 -1.86 -9.16 -6.62
CA TYR A 21 -2.15 -7.81 -6.14
C TYR A 21 -2.62 -7.81 -4.68
N SER A 22 -3.51 -8.72 -4.29
CA SER A 22 -3.98 -8.84 -2.90
C SER A 22 -2.84 -9.10 -1.93
N ARG A 23 -1.83 -9.87 -2.33
CA ARG A 23 -0.63 -10.10 -1.49
C ARG A 23 0.17 -8.82 -1.27
N ASN A 24 0.30 -7.98 -2.30
CA ASN A 24 0.96 -6.68 -2.16
C ASN A 24 0.17 -5.74 -1.22
N VAL A 25 -1.16 -5.70 -1.35
CA VAL A 25 -2.04 -4.89 -0.48
C VAL A 25 -1.98 -5.36 0.97
N VAL A 26 -2.04 -6.67 1.21
CA VAL A 26 -1.96 -7.23 2.58
C VAL A 26 -0.61 -6.93 3.20
N ASN A 27 0.49 -7.06 2.46
CA ASN A 27 1.82 -6.75 2.98
C ASN A 27 1.94 -5.28 3.43
N LEU A 28 1.39 -4.34 2.66
CA LEU A 28 1.35 -2.93 3.05
C LEU A 28 0.44 -2.71 4.27
N LEU A 29 -0.74 -3.33 4.29
CA LEU A 29 -1.70 -3.19 5.39
C LEU A 29 -1.13 -3.71 6.70
N LEU A 30 -0.36 -4.80 6.67
CA LEU A 30 0.29 -5.37 7.85
C LEU A 30 1.28 -4.41 8.52
N LEU A 31 1.91 -3.50 7.76
CA LEU A 31 2.75 -2.44 8.33
C LEU A 31 1.94 -1.39 9.11
N MET A 32 0.66 -1.23 8.78
CA MET A 32 -0.23 -0.20 9.36
C MET A 32 -1.15 -0.74 10.46
N THR A 33 -1.29 -2.07 10.60
CA THR A 33 -2.19 -2.68 11.57
C THR A 33 -1.51 -2.91 12.90
N LYS A 34 -2.12 -2.42 13.99
CA LYS A 34 -1.77 -2.79 15.36
C LYS A 34 -2.85 -3.71 15.91
N THR A 35 -2.43 -4.82 16.51
CA THR A 35 -3.33 -5.79 17.12
C THR A 35 -3.13 -5.76 18.62
N GLU A 36 -4.20 -5.41 19.34
CA GLU A 36 -4.19 -5.34 20.80
C GLU A 36 -5.20 -6.36 21.34
N ASN A 37 -4.85 -7.00 22.45
CA ASN A 37 -5.75 -7.89 23.18
C ASN A 37 -6.10 -7.21 24.50
N ALA A 38 -7.35 -6.76 24.62
CA ALA A 38 -7.91 -6.19 25.84
C ALA A 38 -9.25 -6.88 26.15
N ASP A 39 -9.49 -7.19 27.42
CA ASP A 39 -10.74 -7.78 27.90
C ASP A 39 -11.21 -9.04 27.14
N GLY A 40 -10.25 -9.89 26.74
CA GLY A 40 -10.55 -11.12 26.00
C GLY A 40 -10.97 -10.92 24.54
N LYS A 41 -10.87 -9.69 24.01
CA LYS A 41 -11.17 -9.35 22.62
C LYS A 41 -9.92 -8.86 21.89
N THR A 42 -9.70 -9.42 20.69
CA THR A 42 -8.69 -8.92 19.76
C THR A 42 -9.27 -7.76 18.96
N ILE A 43 -8.65 -6.58 19.07
CA ILE A 43 -9.04 -5.38 18.33
C ILE A 43 -7.88 -5.01 17.41
N GLY A 44 -8.17 -4.91 16.11
CA GLY A 44 -7.24 -4.38 15.12
C GLY A 44 -7.51 -2.90 14.90
N THR A 45 -6.48 -2.07 15.03
CA THR A 45 -6.53 -0.65 14.69
C THR A 45 -5.63 -0.37 13.48
N ILE A 46 -6.07 0.55 12.62
CA ILE A 46 -5.26 1.06 11.51
C ILE A 46 -4.55 2.32 12.02
N ALA A 47 -3.24 2.21 12.21
CA ALA A 47 -2.39 3.25 12.76
C ALA A 47 -1.13 3.38 11.88
N PRO A 48 -1.22 4.05 10.71
CA PRO A 48 -0.08 4.22 9.81
C PRO A 48 1.03 5.02 10.50
N ASP A 49 2.24 4.47 10.52
CA ASP A 49 3.43 5.15 11.01
C ASP A 49 4.13 5.86 9.85
N PHE A 50 4.00 7.18 9.79
CA PHE A 50 4.61 7.98 8.73
C PHE A 50 6.12 8.21 8.91
N ALA A 51 6.73 7.70 9.99
CA ALA A 51 8.19 7.61 10.09
C ALA A 51 8.75 6.38 9.34
N ASP A 52 7.90 5.40 9.00
CA ASP A 52 8.28 4.27 8.17
C ASP A 52 8.39 4.70 6.69
N GLU A 53 9.55 4.40 6.07
CA GLU A 53 9.86 4.80 4.70
C GLU A 53 8.86 4.27 3.66
N ILE A 54 8.33 3.06 3.86
CA ILE A 54 7.37 2.44 2.95
C ILE A 54 6.02 3.14 3.05
N ILE A 55 5.57 3.43 4.28
CA ILE A 55 4.30 4.13 4.52
C ILE A 55 4.37 5.58 4.03
N ASP A 56 5.46 6.31 4.30
CA ASP A 56 5.64 7.69 3.85
C ASP A 56 5.69 7.79 2.32
N SER A 57 6.41 6.87 1.67
CA SER A 57 6.51 6.80 0.20
C SER A 57 5.19 6.46 -0.47
N ALA A 58 4.33 5.65 0.17
CA ALA A 58 3.05 5.23 -0.39
C ALA A 58 1.94 6.29 -0.21
N ALA A 59 2.04 7.17 0.79
CA ALA A 59 0.97 8.10 1.16
C ALA A 59 1.05 9.45 0.41
N LEU A 60 0.08 9.73 -0.46
CA LEU A 60 0.00 11.01 -1.18
C LEU A 60 -0.73 12.11 -0.40
N THR A 61 -1.62 11.74 0.53
CA THR A 61 -2.44 12.67 1.32
C THR A 61 -2.80 12.06 2.67
N HIS A 62 -2.94 12.87 3.72
CA HIS A 62 -3.51 12.47 5.01
C HIS A 62 -4.03 13.70 5.76
N GLU A 63 -5.09 13.56 6.57
CA GLU A 63 -5.71 14.66 7.34
C GLU A 63 -6.05 15.90 6.48
N GLY A 64 -6.53 15.69 5.25
CA GLY A 64 -6.88 16.77 4.32
C GLY A 64 -5.68 17.52 3.72
N ALA A 65 -4.44 17.13 4.03
CA ALA A 65 -3.23 17.74 3.51
C ALA A 65 -2.51 16.82 2.51
N LYS A 66 -1.89 17.44 1.49
CA LYS A 66 -0.95 16.74 0.59
C LYS A 66 0.30 16.35 1.36
N ARG A 67 0.76 15.13 1.13
CA ARG A 67 2.06 14.61 1.59
C ARG A 67 3.03 14.55 0.42
N THR A 68 4.31 14.71 0.70
CA THR A 68 5.39 14.46 -0.25
C THR A 68 6.40 13.63 0.51
N PRO A 69 6.80 12.45 -0.02
CA PRO A 69 7.74 11.59 0.67
C PRO A 69 9.01 12.35 1.04
N GLN A 70 9.53 12.12 2.25
CA GLN A 70 10.85 12.62 2.62
C GLN A 70 11.88 11.92 1.73
N LEU A 71 12.45 12.65 0.77
CA LEU A 71 13.55 12.16 -0.06
C LEU A 71 14.77 11.89 0.84
N ASN A 72 15.04 10.62 1.17
CA ASN A 72 16.32 10.21 1.71
C ASN A 72 17.41 10.36 0.63
N GLY A 73 17.93 11.59 0.47
CA GLY A 73 19.09 11.90 -0.39
C GLY A 73 18.87 12.93 -1.50
N GLY A 74 17.66 13.47 -1.69
CA GLY A 74 17.41 14.54 -2.67
C GLY A 74 17.62 15.92 -2.06
N LYS A 75 18.82 16.50 -2.21
CA LYS A 75 19.04 17.91 -1.93
C LYS A 75 18.07 18.77 -2.77
N LYS A 76 17.52 19.80 -2.12
CA LYS A 76 16.79 20.90 -2.74
C LYS A 76 17.49 21.46 -3.96
#